data_AF-A0A4Q3JYD5-F1
#
_entry.id   AF-A0A4Q3JYD5-F1
#
_cell.length_a   1.000
_cell.length_b   1.000
_cell.length_c   1.000
_cell.angle_alpha   90.00
_cell.angle_beta   90.00
_cell.angle_gamma   90.00
#
_symmetry.space_group_name_H-M   'P 1'
#
loop_
_entity.id
_entity.type
_entity.pdbx_description
1 polymer ?
#
loop_
_entity_poly.entity_id
_entity_poly.type
_entity_poly.pdbx_seq_one_letter_code
_entity_poly.pdbx_strand_id
1 'polypeptide(L)'
;MARLASLFALPLVVAALGCGNAFEPQSSIQSLRVLAVSIDQPYARPGATVKLDLLHYDGSRRAFDADGKRTRTVQTLWLGGCHNPGGDLYYACFPVLADLFASLGEGQTPTPDQLKLVGTGSSFSLDIPADIITRRPAAETAEEIAQGNAVYGLSYVFFAVCGGEIRGVPAEQATGGLPLGCFDKTTGEALGSDDFVIGYTPIYTYDEYTNANPVIDGVLFEGQPGMTQACSTTAPCAADQRCGSLGVCLPVVPPCTERKVADCPTYSLKPVVGRTIVEKDLTAPPVDGQQPDEIIWTSLYSSDGTLTNETVLINDALNGWVFDEEKPSTKWSAPNRAAGETRVWMVVRDNRGGTSWTWQDVVVE
;
A
#
# COMPACT_ATOMS: atom_id res chain seq x y z
N MET A 1 61.77 -51.93 17.15
CA MET A 1 61.78 -50.53 17.61
C MET A 1 60.51 -49.85 17.10
N ALA A 2 59.88 -49.04 17.96
CA ALA A 2 58.44 -48.86 18.08
C ALA A 2 57.71 -48.24 16.87
N ARG A 3 56.48 -48.74 16.61
CA ARG A 3 55.51 -48.20 15.64
C ARG A 3 54.75 -47.04 16.28
N LEU A 4 54.77 -45.85 15.66
CA LEU A 4 53.82 -44.76 15.92
C LEU A 4 52.51 -45.05 15.21
N ALA A 5 51.40 -45.06 15.95
CA ALA A 5 50.05 -45.04 15.41
C ALA A 5 49.57 -43.57 15.36
N SER A 6 49.38 -43.03 14.16
CA SER A 6 48.71 -41.73 13.97
C SER A 6 47.21 -41.93 13.88
N LEU A 7 46.47 -41.41 14.88
CA LEU A 7 45.03 -41.17 14.78
C LEU A 7 44.80 -40.00 13.83
N PHE A 8 44.12 -40.26 12.71
CA PHE A 8 43.49 -39.22 11.89
C PHE A 8 42.11 -38.90 12.47
N ALA A 9 41.97 -37.73 13.10
CA ALA A 9 40.69 -37.17 13.47
C ALA A 9 40.05 -36.53 12.23
N LEU A 10 38.93 -37.09 11.78
CA LEU A 10 38.12 -36.57 10.67
C LEU A 10 37.22 -35.44 11.21
N PRO A 11 37.32 -34.20 10.72
CA PRO A 11 36.39 -33.15 11.14
C PRO A 11 35.02 -33.41 10.48
N LEU A 12 34.03 -33.70 11.33
CA LEU A 12 32.63 -33.82 10.94
C LEU A 12 32.11 -32.41 10.58
N VAL A 13 32.06 -32.09 9.29
CA VAL A 13 31.42 -30.87 8.80
C VAL A 13 29.92 -31.04 8.97
N VAL A 14 29.38 -30.48 10.06
CA VAL A 14 27.94 -30.30 10.26
C VAL A 14 27.50 -29.23 9.28
N ALA A 15 26.98 -29.65 8.13
CA ALA A 15 26.26 -28.77 7.22
C ALA A 15 25.04 -28.24 7.97
N ALA A 16 25.11 -26.99 8.40
CA ALA A 16 23.97 -26.27 8.91
C ALA A 16 22.87 -26.30 7.83
N LEU A 17 21.83 -27.07 8.08
CA LEU A 17 20.55 -26.94 7.39
C LEU A 17 20.04 -25.54 7.74
N GLY A 18 20.42 -24.55 6.92
CA GLY A 18 19.80 -23.24 6.98
C GLY A 18 18.31 -23.45 6.78
N CYS A 19 17.52 -23.21 7.83
CA CYS A 19 16.07 -23.12 7.76
C CYS A 19 15.72 -21.94 6.85
N GLY A 20 15.76 -22.17 5.54
CA GLY A 20 15.11 -21.33 4.55
C GLY A 20 13.62 -21.57 4.64
N ASN A 21 12.99 -21.14 5.74
CA ASN A 21 11.57 -20.87 5.69
C ASN A 21 11.44 -19.77 4.63
N ALA A 22 10.82 -20.10 3.50
CA ALA A 22 10.47 -19.12 2.50
C ALA A 22 9.75 -17.98 3.23
N PHE A 23 10.32 -16.78 3.18
CA PHE A 23 9.69 -15.61 3.76
C PHE A 23 8.28 -15.51 3.22
N GLU A 24 7.33 -15.15 4.08
CA GLU A 24 5.96 -14.94 3.61
C GLU A 24 5.97 -13.92 2.48
N PRO A 25 5.29 -14.21 1.35
CA PRO A 25 5.30 -13.31 0.21
C PRO A 25 4.75 -11.93 0.61
N GLN A 26 5.37 -10.85 0.13
CA GLN A 26 4.96 -9.50 0.52
C GLN A 26 3.53 -9.18 0.08
N SER A 27 3.05 -9.86 -0.96
CA SER A 27 1.67 -9.76 -1.44
C SER A 27 0.63 -10.43 -0.54
N SER A 28 1.02 -11.34 0.36
CA SER A 28 0.09 -12.01 1.27
C SER A 28 -0.24 -11.12 2.47
N ILE A 29 -1.53 -10.87 2.71
CA ILE A 29 -1.98 -10.02 3.81
C ILE A 29 -2.51 -10.89 4.96
N GLN A 30 -1.63 -11.20 5.91
CA GLN A 30 -1.97 -11.99 7.12
C GLN A 30 -2.11 -11.14 8.40
N SER A 31 -1.86 -9.84 8.30
CA SER A 31 -1.90 -8.87 9.40
C SER A 31 -2.53 -7.56 8.92
N LEU A 32 -2.61 -6.55 9.78
CA LEU A 32 -3.00 -5.21 9.36
C LEU A 32 -1.95 -4.63 8.42
N ARG A 33 -2.38 -4.22 7.22
CA ARG A 33 -1.51 -3.60 6.22
C ARG A 33 -2.17 -2.42 5.56
N VAL A 34 -1.36 -1.40 5.28
CA VAL A 34 -1.68 -0.33 4.33
C VAL A 34 -1.17 -0.76 2.96
N LEU A 35 -2.06 -0.79 1.98
CA LEU A 35 -1.75 -1.22 0.62
C LEU A 35 -1.47 -0.05 -0.31
N ALA A 36 -2.15 1.09 -0.09
CA ALA A 36 -2.03 2.28 -0.92
C ALA A 36 -2.52 3.54 -0.22
N VAL A 37 -1.99 4.69 -0.65
CA VAL A 37 -2.59 6.00 -0.49
C VAL A 37 -2.83 6.53 -1.90
N SER A 38 -4.06 6.98 -2.20
CA SER A 38 -4.36 7.75 -3.41
C SER A 38 -4.44 9.21 -3.04
N ILE A 39 -3.90 10.06 -3.90
CA ILE A 39 -3.88 11.52 -3.75
C ILE A 39 -4.60 12.04 -4.99
N ASP A 40 -5.71 12.77 -4.85
CA ASP A 40 -6.50 13.23 -6.01
C ASP A 40 -5.70 14.14 -6.96
N GLN A 41 -4.73 14.87 -6.43
CA GLN A 41 -3.76 15.71 -7.13
C GLN A 41 -2.33 15.35 -6.67
N PRO A 42 -1.71 14.30 -7.23
CA PRO A 42 -0.36 13.87 -6.82
C PRO A 42 0.68 14.99 -6.95
N TYR A 43 0.55 15.80 -8.01
CA TYR A 43 1.20 17.10 -8.14
C TYR A 43 0.16 18.20 -7.91
N ALA A 44 0.22 18.82 -6.75
CA ALA A 44 -0.72 19.86 -6.33
C ALA A 44 -0.34 21.23 -6.89
N ARG A 45 -1.31 22.17 -6.89
CA ARG A 45 -1.06 23.61 -7.09
C ARG A 45 -0.90 24.31 -5.75
N PRO A 46 -0.10 25.40 -5.66
CA PRO A 46 -0.11 26.26 -4.47
C PRO A 46 -1.54 26.75 -4.18
N GLY A 47 -1.97 26.65 -2.92
CA GLY A 47 -3.31 27.06 -2.50
C GLY A 47 -4.42 26.02 -2.74
N ALA A 48 -4.11 24.88 -3.35
CA ALA A 48 -5.09 23.82 -3.57
C ALA A 48 -5.45 23.08 -2.26
N THR A 49 -6.66 22.51 -2.21
CA THR A 49 -7.01 21.47 -1.25
C THR A 49 -6.85 20.12 -1.93
N VAL A 50 -6.06 19.23 -1.34
CA VAL A 50 -5.74 17.90 -1.87
C VAL A 50 -6.46 16.86 -1.01
N LYS A 51 -7.15 15.92 -1.65
CA LYS A 51 -7.81 14.79 -0.99
C LYS A 51 -6.95 13.54 -1.05
N LEU A 52 -6.86 12.85 0.08
CA LEU A 52 -6.19 11.57 0.22
C LEU A 52 -7.20 10.49 0.60
N ASP A 53 -7.02 9.29 0.05
CA ASP A 53 -7.76 8.09 0.39
C ASP A 53 -6.78 6.95 0.74
N LEU A 54 -7.01 6.25 1.85
CA LEU A 54 -6.17 5.16 2.34
C LEU A 54 -6.82 3.81 2.09
N LEU A 55 -6.12 2.96 1.35
CA LEU A 55 -6.44 1.54 1.25
C LEU A 55 -5.66 0.77 2.30
N HIS A 56 -6.37 0.19 3.26
CA HIS A 56 -5.80 -0.76 4.21
C HIS A 56 -6.69 -2.00 4.29
N TYR A 57 -6.10 -3.11 4.73
CA TYR A 57 -6.81 -4.35 5.00
C TYR A 57 -6.23 -5.01 6.25
N ASP A 58 -7.10 -5.60 7.05
CA ASP A 58 -6.70 -6.34 8.24
C ASP A 58 -6.91 -7.83 8.01
N GLY A 59 -5.83 -8.51 7.64
CA GLY A 59 -5.81 -9.96 7.41
C GLY A 59 -5.55 -10.77 8.67
N SER A 60 -5.45 -10.13 9.84
CA SER A 60 -5.16 -10.86 11.07
C SER A 60 -6.32 -11.76 11.47
N ARG A 61 -6.02 -12.87 12.15
CA ARG A 61 -7.05 -13.75 12.71
C ARG A 61 -7.96 -13.03 13.71
N ARG A 62 -7.47 -11.98 14.37
CA ARG A 62 -8.27 -11.15 15.29
C ARG A 62 -9.26 -10.25 14.57
N ALA A 63 -9.13 -10.10 13.26
CA ALA A 63 -10.08 -9.33 12.46
C ALA A 63 -11.43 -10.04 12.29
N PHE A 64 -11.45 -11.36 12.47
CA PHE A 64 -12.59 -12.23 12.15
C PHE A 64 -13.13 -12.91 13.41
N ASP A 65 -14.45 -13.12 13.46
CA ASP A 65 -15.08 -13.98 14.47
C ASP A 65 -14.99 -15.48 14.09
N ALA A 66 -15.61 -16.32 14.91
CA ALA A 66 -15.61 -17.78 14.70
C ALA A 66 -16.30 -18.21 13.39
N ASP A 67 -17.21 -17.38 12.85
CA ASP A 67 -17.92 -17.61 11.60
C ASP A 67 -17.18 -17.01 10.40
N GLY A 68 -15.99 -16.44 10.60
CA GLY A 68 -15.18 -15.81 9.56
C GLY A 68 -15.68 -14.43 9.16
N LYS A 69 -16.61 -13.83 9.90
CA LYS A 69 -17.09 -12.48 9.64
C LYS A 69 -16.14 -11.46 10.24
N ARG A 70 -15.82 -10.42 9.49
CA ARG A 70 -14.99 -9.30 9.96
C ARG A 70 -15.73 -8.51 11.04
N THR A 71 -15.17 -8.46 12.24
CA THR A 71 -15.75 -7.78 13.41
C THR A 71 -14.86 -6.69 13.99
N ARG A 72 -13.55 -6.77 13.79
CA ARG A 72 -12.61 -5.78 14.30
C ARG A 72 -12.69 -4.49 13.50
N THR A 73 -12.97 -3.38 14.18
CA THR A 73 -12.88 -2.04 13.60
C THR A 73 -11.43 -1.57 13.63
N VAL A 74 -10.94 -1.14 12.48
CA VAL A 74 -9.62 -0.51 12.34
C VAL A 74 -9.79 1.01 12.49
N GLN A 75 -8.99 1.63 13.34
CA GLN A 75 -8.92 3.08 13.47
C GLN A 75 -7.83 3.63 12.55
N THR A 76 -8.16 4.69 11.81
CA THR A 76 -7.22 5.43 10.96
C THR A 76 -7.11 6.86 11.46
N LEU A 77 -5.87 7.34 11.56
CA LEU A 77 -5.50 8.70 11.92
C LEU A 77 -4.63 9.29 10.81
N TRP A 78 -4.85 10.56 10.50
CA TRP A 78 -4.06 11.35 9.56
C TRP A 78 -3.46 12.55 10.26
N LEU A 79 -2.23 12.92 9.90
CA LEU A 79 -1.52 14.08 10.41
C LEU A 79 -0.92 14.87 9.24
N GLY A 80 -1.43 16.06 9.00
CA GLY A 80 -0.92 17.01 8.01
C GLY A 80 -0.10 18.13 8.64
N GLY A 81 0.11 19.20 7.87
CA GLY A 81 0.69 20.45 8.35
C GLY A 81 2.21 20.51 8.37
N CYS A 82 2.91 19.43 8.00
CA CYS A 82 4.34 19.50 7.73
C CYS A 82 4.59 19.89 6.29
N HIS A 83 5.22 21.05 6.10
CA HIS A 83 5.52 21.55 4.78
C HIS A 83 6.95 22.10 4.70
N ASN A 84 7.62 21.85 3.58
CA ASN A 84 9.02 22.15 3.31
C ASN A 84 9.92 21.88 4.52
N PRO A 85 9.88 20.66 5.11
CA PRO A 85 10.81 20.36 6.19
C PRO A 85 12.25 20.46 5.69
N GLY A 86 13.18 20.82 6.57
CA GLY A 86 14.58 21.04 6.20
C GLY A 86 15.18 19.83 5.47
N GLY A 87 15.81 20.09 4.32
CA GLY A 87 16.41 19.06 3.47
C GLY A 87 15.42 18.11 2.79
N ASP A 88 14.12 18.46 2.76
CA ASP A 88 13.05 17.59 2.26
C ASP A 88 12.97 16.24 2.98
N LEU A 89 13.27 16.25 4.28
CA LEU A 89 13.33 15.04 5.11
C LEU A 89 12.05 14.90 5.93
N TYR A 90 11.30 13.82 5.71
CA TYR A 90 10.05 13.57 6.45
C TYR A 90 10.24 13.59 7.98
N TYR A 91 11.36 13.08 8.50
CA TYR A 91 11.59 13.03 9.95
C TYR A 91 11.84 14.41 10.57
N ALA A 92 12.16 15.43 9.77
CA ALA A 92 12.22 16.81 10.24
C ALA A 92 10.83 17.39 10.53
N CYS A 93 9.74 16.66 10.21
CA CYS A 93 8.39 16.97 10.67
C CYS A 93 8.12 16.56 12.13
N PHE A 94 8.90 15.64 12.70
CA PHE A 94 8.61 15.07 14.02
C PHE A 94 8.52 16.09 15.16
N PRO A 95 9.32 17.17 15.22
CA PRO A 95 9.15 18.19 16.26
C PRO A 95 7.78 18.87 16.23
N VAL A 96 7.30 19.26 15.03
CA VAL A 96 5.97 19.89 14.87
C VAL A 96 4.86 18.93 15.30
N LEU A 97 5.00 17.65 14.95
CA LEU A 97 4.05 16.63 15.37
C LEU A 97 4.15 16.34 16.87
N ALA A 98 5.34 16.34 17.46
CA ALA A 98 5.53 16.14 18.89
C ALA A 98 4.84 17.25 19.70
N ASP A 99 4.97 18.52 19.28
CA ASP A 99 4.26 19.65 19.89
C ASP A 99 2.73 19.48 19.78
N LEU A 100 2.26 18.99 18.64
CA LEU A 100 0.85 18.66 18.42
C LEU A 100 0.34 17.66 19.46
N PHE A 101 1.08 16.56 19.65
CA PHE A 101 0.69 15.51 20.59
C PHE A 101 0.87 15.91 22.05
N ALA A 102 1.89 16.70 22.37
CA ALA A 102 2.06 17.26 23.71
C ALA A 102 0.83 18.11 24.12
N SER A 103 0.21 18.81 23.16
CA SER A 103 -1.00 19.60 23.40
C SER A 103 -2.26 18.77 23.68
N LEU A 104 -2.30 17.51 23.24
CA LEU A 104 -3.44 16.61 23.44
C LEU A 104 -3.45 16.01 24.86
N GLY A 105 -2.28 15.81 25.46
CA GLY A 105 -2.11 15.12 26.74
C GLY A 105 -1.92 13.60 26.57
N GLU A 106 -1.15 13.01 27.48
CA GLU A 106 -0.81 11.57 27.43
C GLU A 106 -2.06 10.68 27.51
N GLY A 107 -2.10 9.63 26.69
CA GLY A 107 -3.21 8.68 26.64
C GLY A 107 -4.48 9.19 25.95
N GLN A 108 -4.51 10.44 25.47
CA GLN A 108 -5.64 10.97 24.72
C GLN A 108 -5.63 10.50 23.27
N THR A 109 -6.84 10.32 22.72
CA THR A 109 -7.08 10.01 21.31
C THR A 109 -7.21 11.33 20.54
N PRO A 110 -6.39 11.59 19.50
CA PRO A 110 -6.52 12.80 18.69
C PRO A 110 -7.88 12.85 18.00
N THR A 111 -8.60 13.99 18.11
CA THR A 111 -9.86 14.19 17.40
C THR A 111 -9.75 15.29 16.33
N PRO A 112 -10.51 15.20 15.22
CA PRO A 112 -10.49 16.23 14.17
C PRO A 112 -10.85 17.64 14.66
N ASP A 113 -11.74 17.73 15.66
CA ASP A 113 -12.20 19.01 16.23
C ASP A 113 -11.10 19.79 16.95
N GLN A 114 -10.05 19.09 17.38
CA GLN A 114 -8.94 19.72 18.10
C GLN A 114 -8.00 20.46 17.14
N LEU A 115 -7.85 19.99 15.90
CA LEU A 115 -6.80 20.43 14.99
C LEU A 115 -7.19 20.22 13.52
N LYS A 116 -7.17 21.28 12.70
CA LYS A 116 -7.32 21.18 11.22
C LYS A 116 -6.27 20.28 10.54
N LEU A 117 -5.22 19.92 11.27
CA LEU A 117 -4.12 19.07 10.82
C LEU A 117 -4.36 17.59 11.13
N VAL A 118 -5.44 17.24 11.83
CA VAL A 118 -5.78 15.87 12.23
C VAL A 118 -7.02 15.39 11.50
N GLY A 119 -6.94 14.22 10.90
CA GLY A 119 -8.07 13.56 10.26
C GLY A 119 -8.30 12.15 10.80
N THR A 120 -9.51 11.63 10.63
CA THR A 120 -9.84 10.24 10.97
C THR A 120 -10.63 9.58 9.85
N GLY A 121 -10.54 8.26 9.76
CA GLY A 121 -11.24 7.48 8.74
C GLY A 121 -10.41 7.27 7.48
N SER A 122 -11.04 6.75 6.43
CA SER A 122 -10.35 6.34 5.20
C SER A 122 -9.90 7.50 4.31
N SER A 123 -10.36 8.73 4.58
CA SER A 123 -10.11 9.89 3.74
C SER A 123 -9.65 11.09 4.56
N PHE A 124 -8.83 11.94 3.96
CA PHE A 124 -8.33 13.18 4.57
C PHE A 124 -8.19 14.28 3.52
N SER A 125 -8.25 15.53 3.94
CA SER A 125 -8.01 16.68 3.08
C SER A 125 -6.94 17.57 3.68
N LEU A 126 -5.96 17.94 2.85
CA LEU A 126 -4.88 18.85 3.21
C LEU A 126 -4.98 20.13 2.38
N ASP A 127 -4.97 21.28 3.05
CA ASP A 127 -4.79 22.56 2.38
C ASP A 127 -3.29 22.81 2.14
N ILE A 128 -2.93 23.02 0.87
CA ILE A 128 -1.56 23.34 0.45
C ILE A 128 -1.37 24.86 0.54
N PRO A 129 -0.36 25.36 1.28
CA PRO A 129 -0.12 26.79 1.37
C PRO A 129 0.16 27.43 0.00
N ALA A 130 -0.43 28.60 -0.25
CA ALA A 130 -0.27 29.33 -1.52
C ALA A 130 1.17 29.83 -1.75
N ASP A 131 1.96 29.96 -0.69
CA ASP A 131 3.36 30.38 -0.69
C ASP A 131 4.33 29.19 -0.57
N ILE A 132 3.85 27.95 -0.73
CA ILE A 132 4.68 26.75 -0.47
C ILE A 132 5.94 26.69 -1.33
N ILE A 133 5.91 27.19 -2.56
CA ILE A 133 7.09 27.23 -3.42
C ILE A 133 8.00 28.39 -3.01
N THR A 134 7.46 29.58 -2.83
CA THR A 134 8.23 30.81 -2.58
C THR A 134 8.87 30.89 -1.20
N ARG A 135 8.36 30.14 -0.22
CA ARG A 135 8.93 30.08 1.13
C ARG A 135 10.12 29.12 1.26
N ARG A 136 10.49 28.39 0.20
CA ARG A 136 11.69 27.55 0.24
C ARG A 136 12.95 28.40 0.38
N PRO A 137 14.01 27.88 1.04
CA PRO A 137 15.28 28.59 1.13
C PRO A 137 15.81 28.93 -0.26
N ALA A 138 16.11 30.21 -0.51
CA ALA A 138 16.55 30.69 -1.82
C ALA A 138 17.81 30.00 -2.35
N ALA A 139 18.69 29.50 -1.46
CA ALA A 139 19.87 28.74 -1.84
C ALA A 139 19.51 27.38 -2.47
N GLU A 140 18.51 26.67 -1.92
CA GLU A 140 18.00 25.41 -2.49
C GLU A 140 17.37 25.67 -3.85
N THR A 141 16.53 26.69 -3.96
CA THR A 141 15.89 27.08 -5.22
C THR A 141 16.90 27.49 -6.30
N ALA A 142 17.95 28.23 -5.94
CA ALA A 142 18.98 28.64 -6.89
C ALA A 142 19.80 27.45 -7.41
N GLU A 143 20.08 26.47 -6.56
CA GLU A 143 20.78 25.24 -6.94
C GLU A 143 19.89 24.37 -7.85
N GLU A 144 18.61 24.19 -7.51
CA GLU A 144 17.63 23.49 -8.34
C GLU A 144 17.55 24.11 -9.75
N ILE A 145 17.39 25.43 -9.82
CA ILE A 145 17.36 26.16 -11.10
C ILE A 145 18.67 25.97 -11.87
N ALA A 146 19.82 26.04 -11.20
CA ALA A 146 21.13 25.87 -11.83
C ALA A 146 21.34 24.47 -12.40
N GLN A 147 20.70 23.46 -11.81
CA GLN A 147 20.71 22.06 -12.27
C GLN A 147 19.62 21.78 -13.31
N GLY A 148 18.77 22.76 -13.62
CA GLY A 148 17.63 22.59 -14.53
C GLY A 148 16.47 21.80 -13.91
N ASN A 149 16.45 21.65 -12.59
CA ASN A 149 15.37 20.99 -11.88
C ASN A 149 14.16 21.92 -11.77
N ALA A 150 12.97 21.33 -11.82
CA ALA A 150 11.73 22.03 -11.50
C ALA A 150 11.75 22.54 -10.05
N VAL A 151 11.37 23.80 -9.84
CA VAL A 151 11.17 24.33 -8.49
C VAL A 151 9.82 23.83 -7.96
N TYR A 152 9.80 23.36 -6.71
CA TYR A 152 8.61 22.74 -6.12
C TYR A 152 8.44 23.09 -4.65
N GLY A 153 7.23 22.90 -4.15
CA GLY A 153 6.91 22.84 -2.73
C GLY A 153 6.68 21.40 -2.29
N LEU A 154 6.88 21.09 -1.02
CA LEU A 154 6.71 19.74 -0.49
C LEU A 154 5.84 19.74 0.76
N SER A 155 4.85 18.87 0.80
CA SER A 155 4.08 18.58 2.01
C SER A 155 4.20 17.11 2.37
N TYR A 156 4.28 16.80 3.65
CA TYR A 156 4.17 15.42 4.14
C TYR A 156 2.85 15.25 4.89
N VAL A 157 2.14 14.17 4.54
CA VAL A 157 0.98 13.69 5.30
C VAL A 157 1.35 12.35 5.91
N PHE A 158 1.28 12.25 7.23
CA PHE A 158 1.47 11.01 7.96
C PHE A 158 0.13 10.33 8.18
N PHE A 159 0.15 9.01 8.27
CA PHE A 159 -1.00 8.22 8.66
C PHE A 159 -0.62 7.14 9.67
N ALA A 160 -1.59 6.75 10.48
CA ALA A 160 -1.50 5.63 11.39
C ALA A 160 -2.77 4.80 11.30
N VAL A 161 -2.62 3.48 11.24
CA VAL A 161 -3.71 2.50 11.13
C VAL A 161 -3.55 1.48 12.25
N CYS A 162 -4.58 1.32 13.05
CA CYS A 162 -4.55 0.53 14.28
C CYS A 162 -5.73 -0.44 14.36
N GLY A 163 -5.46 -1.73 14.63
CA GLY A 163 -6.48 -2.75 14.89
C GLY A 163 -7.18 -2.62 16.26
N GLY A 164 -6.98 -1.49 16.95
CA GLY A 164 -7.49 -1.17 18.28
C GLY A 164 -7.80 0.32 18.41
N GLU A 165 -7.22 0.98 19.41
CA GLU A 165 -7.31 2.42 19.63
C GLU A 165 -5.93 3.11 19.56
N ILE A 166 -5.83 4.19 18.79
CA ILE A 166 -4.64 5.04 18.69
C ILE A 166 -4.65 6.04 19.84
N ARG A 167 -3.56 6.08 20.62
CA ARG A 167 -3.37 7.03 21.74
C ARG A 167 -2.01 7.71 21.66
N GLY A 168 -1.93 8.93 22.17
CA GLY A 168 -0.65 9.59 22.40
C GLY A 168 0.16 8.87 23.48
N VAL A 169 1.46 8.70 23.24
CA VAL A 169 2.42 8.07 24.18
C VAL A 169 3.62 8.98 24.43
N PRO A 170 4.38 8.79 25.53
CA PRO A 170 5.65 9.48 25.75
C PRO A 170 6.64 9.25 24.59
N ALA A 171 7.53 10.21 24.35
CA ALA A 171 8.48 10.18 23.23
C ALA A 171 9.39 8.94 23.26
N GLU A 172 9.69 8.39 24.45
CA GLU A 172 10.50 7.18 24.63
C GLU A 172 9.79 5.91 24.15
N GLN A 173 8.47 5.97 23.99
CA GLN A 173 7.61 4.87 23.51
C GLN A 173 7.11 5.14 22.07
N ALA A 174 7.61 6.19 21.42
CA ALA A 174 7.22 6.57 20.07
C ALA A 174 7.52 5.43 19.08
N THR A 175 6.53 5.07 18.27
CA THR A 175 6.68 4.11 17.17
C THR A 175 6.93 4.88 15.88
N GLY A 176 7.99 4.51 15.14
CA GLY A 176 8.34 5.19 13.88
C GLY A 176 8.67 6.68 14.02
N GLY A 177 9.04 7.13 15.22
CA GLY A 177 9.33 8.54 15.53
C GLY A 177 8.11 9.41 15.82
N LEU A 178 6.89 8.86 15.71
CA LEU A 178 5.66 9.54 16.13
C LEU A 178 5.28 9.11 17.55
N PRO A 179 4.90 10.04 18.45
CA PRO A 179 4.49 9.73 19.82
C PRO A 179 3.07 9.15 19.86
N LEU A 180 2.86 8.07 19.10
CA LEU A 180 1.63 7.33 18.96
C LEU A 180 1.85 5.86 19.31
N GLY A 181 0.86 5.27 19.98
CA GLY A 181 0.75 3.84 20.20
C GLY A 181 -0.63 3.32 19.77
N CYS A 182 -0.71 2.02 19.51
CA CYS A 182 -1.95 1.30 19.26
C CYS A 182 -2.23 0.39 20.44
N PHE A 183 -3.44 0.41 20.97
CA PHE A 183 -3.81 -0.30 22.18
C PHE A 183 -5.06 -1.12 21.97
N ASP A 184 -5.12 -2.30 22.58
CA ASP A 184 -6.34 -3.11 22.60
C ASP A 184 -7.42 -2.37 23.41
N LYS A 185 -8.63 -2.28 22.84
CA LYS A 185 -9.74 -1.55 23.48
C LYS A 185 -10.25 -2.21 24.75
N THR A 186 -10.04 -3.51 24.90
CA THR A 186 -10.56 -4.32 26.01
C THR A 186 -9.52 -4.46 27.11
N THR A 187 -8.29 -4.87 26.76
CA THR A 187 -7.22 -5.11 27.74
C THR A 187 -6.42 -3.86 28.07
N GLY A 188 -6.40 -2.87 27.18
CA GLY A 188 -5.56 -1.69 27.30
C GLY A 188 -4.07 -1.95 27.00
N GLU A 189 -3.71 -3.18 26.59
CA GLU A 189 -2.34 -3.54 26.26
C GLU A 189 -1.90 -2.94 24.93
N ALA A 190 -0.61 -2.61 24.81
CA ALA A 190 -0.04 -2.12 23.56
C ALA A 190 -0.01 -3.24 22.52
N LEU A 191 -0.49 -2.93 21.32
CA LEU A 191 -0.47 -3.81 20.15
C LEU A 191 0.82 -3.60 19.35
N GLY A 192 1.35 -4.68 18.78
CA GLY A 192 2.58 -4.68 18.00
C GLY A 192 2.37 -4.31 16.53
N SER A 193 3.43 -4.52 15.73
CA SER A 193 3.46 -4.20 14.29
C SER A 193 2.43 -4.95 13.44
N ASP A 194 1.88 -6.05 13.95
CA ASP A 194 0.82 -6.80 13.25
C ASP A 194 -0.55 -6.09 13.28
N ASP A 195 -0.72 -5.12 14.18
CA ASP A 195 -1.94 -4.32 14.30
C ASP A 195 -1.69 -2.83 14.26
N PHE A 196 -0.45 -2.39 14.06
CA PHE A 196 -0.12 -0.98 14.07
C PHE A 196 0.84 -0.63 12.95
N VAL A 197 0.33 0.14 12.00
CA VAL A 197 1.08 0.59 10.82
C VAL A 197 1.12 2.11 10.84
N ILE A 198 2.31 2.67 10.74
CA ILE A 198 2.54 4.10 10.55
C ILE A 198 3.24 4.28 9.21
N GLY A 199 2.88 5.32 8.48
CA GLY A 199 3.56 5.72 7.26
C GLY A 199 3.37 7.19 6.95
N TYR A 200 3.88 7.59 5.79
CA TYR A 200 3.70 8.94 5.28
C TYR A 200 3.59 8.89 3.76
N THR A 201 3.03 9.96 3.18
CA THR A 201 3.10 10.23 1.75
C THR A 201 3.59 11.66 1.51
N PRO A 202 4.55 11.87 0.59
CA PRO A 202 4.87 13.20 0.10
C PRO A 202 3.78 13.68 -0.88
N ILE A 203 3.57 14.99 -0.92
CA ILE A 203 2.77 15.69 -1.93
C ILE A 203 3.64 16.80 -2.49
N TYR A 204 4.04 16.66 -3.74
CA TYR A 204 4.80 17.68 -4.45
C TYR A 204 3.86 18.75 -4.98
N THR A 205 4.30 20.00 -4.95
CA THR A 205 3.53 21.15 -5.42
C THR A 205 4.31 21.89 -6.48
N TYR A 206 3.72 22.13 -7.65
CA TYR A 206 4.37 22.81 -8.77
C TYR A 206 3.48 23.91 -9.37
N ASP A 207 4.11 24.95 -9.89
CA ASP A 207 3.42 26.05 -10.59
C ASP A 207 2.99 25.68 -12.01
N GLU A 208 3.71 24.77 -12.67
CA GLU A 208 3.45 24.42 -14.09
C GLU A 208 3.01 22.97 -14.26
N TYR A 209 3.62 22.05 -13.51
CA TYR A 209 3.39 20.61 -13.68
C TYR A 209 2.14 20.10 -12.95
N THR A 210 1.52 19.09 -13.55
CA THR A 210 0.41 18.32 -13.00
C THR A 210 0.69 16.83 -13.18
N ASN A 211 0.02 16.00 -12.40
CA ASN A 211 0.00 14.55 -12.56
C ASN A 211 -1.44 14.08 -12.32
N ALA A 212 -1.92 13.11 -13.09
CA ALA A 212 -3.21 12.48 -12.88
C ALA A 212 -3.01 11.08 -12.27
N ASN A 213 -3.97 10.62 -11.46
CA ASN A 213 -3.93 9.22 -11.04
C ASN A 213 -4.15 8.29 -12.24
N PRO A 214 -3.47 7.13 -12.29
CA PRO A 214 -3.72 6.12 -13.31
C PRO A 214 -5.21 5.70 -13.33
N VAL A 215 -5.81 5.59 -14.51
CA VAL A 215 -7.22 5.16 -14.64
C VAL A 215 -7.28 3.65 -14.81
N ILE A 216 -8.15 2.99 -14.03
CA ILE A 216 -8.42 1.56 -14.12
C ILE A 216 -9.86 1.37 -14.58
N ASP A 217 -10.05 0.86 -15.79
CA ASP A 217 -11.37 0.67 -16.42
C ASP A 217 -12.12 -0.56 -15.90
N GLY A 218 -11.40 -1.46 -15.22
CA GLY A 218 -11.97 -2.68 -14.64
C GLY A 218 -10.92 -3.71 -14.28
N VAL A 219 -11.38 -4.94 -14.08
CA VAL A 219 -10.53 -6.11 -13.86
C VAL A 219 -10.97 -7.23 -14.79
N LEU A 220 -10.03 -8.04 -15.26
CA LEU A 220 -10.28 -9.32 -15.89
C LEU A 220 -9.90 -10.46 -14.95
N PHE A 221 -10.82 -11.41 -14.79
CA PHE A 221 -10.61 -12.69 -14.12
C PHE A 221 -10.83 -13.80 -15.14
N GLU A 222 -9.82 -14.64 -15.38
CA GLU A 222 -9.87 -15.67 -16.45
C GLU A 222 -10.26 -15.09 -17.82
N GLY A 223 -9.80 -13.87 -18.11
CA GLY A 223 -10.07 -13.14 -19.35
C GLY A 223 -11.49 -12.57 -19.47
N GLN A 224 -12.36 -12.78 -18.47
CA GLN A 224 -13.70 -12.20 -18.42
C GLN A 224 -13.72 -10.95 -17.55
N PRO A 225 -14.58 -9.94 -17.84
CA PRO A 225 -14.81 -8.84 -16.92
C PRO A 225 -15.16 -9.35 -15.53
N GLY A 226 -14.53 -8.77 -14.52
CA GLY A 226 -14.78 -9.09 -13.12
C GLY A 226 -16.18 -8.67 -12.64
N MET A 227 -16.34 -8.60 -11.31
CA MET A 227 -17.61 -8.35 -10.63
C MET A 227 -18.50 -7.28 -11.28
N THR A 228 -19.62 -7.69 -11.87
CA THR A 228 -20.59 -6.75 -12.45
C THR A 228 -22.04 -7.06 -12.11
N GLN A 229 -22.35 -8.31 -11.73
CA GLN A 229 -23.73 -8.72 -11.46
C GLN A 229 -24.05 -8.61 -9.97
N ALA A 230 -24.99 -7.72 -9.63
CA ALA A 230 -25.58 -7.68 -8.30
C ALA A 230 -26.40 -8.95 -8.02
N CYS A 231 -26.39 -9.42 -6.77
CA CYS A 231 -27.13 -10.59 -6.33
C CYS A 231 -28.12 -10.25 -5.23
N SER A 232 -29.24 -10.97 -5.22
CA SER A 232 -30.26 -10.88 -4.17
C SER A 232 -31.04 -12.19 -4.08
N THR A 233 -31.92 -12.30 -3.10
CA THR A 233 -32.84 -13.45 -2.99
C THR A 233 -33.72 -13.62 -4.22
N THR A 234 -34.01 -12.54 -4.94
CA THR A 234 -34.83 -12.53 -6.17
C THR A 234 -34.02 -12.58 -7.46
N ALA A 235 -32.70 -12.45 -7.37
CA ALA A 235 -31.77 -12.51 -8.50
C ALA A 235 -30.53 -13.31 -8.05
N PRO A 236 -30.64 -14.66 -7.99
CA PRO A 236 -29.53 -15.50 -7.56
C PRO A 236 -28.41 -15.51 -8.59
N CYS A 237 -27.20 -15.83 -8.12
CA CYS A 237 -26.04 -16.01 -8.98
C CYS A 237 -26.12 -17.30 -9.81
N ALA A 238 -25.25 -17.40 -10.82
CA ALA A 238 -25.07 -18.64 -11.56
C ALA A 238 -24.56 -19.78 -10.66
N ALA A 239 -24.63 -21.03 -11.13
CA ALA A 239 -24.30 -22.22 -10.34
C ALA A 239 -22.82 -22.24 -9.86
N ASP A 240 -21.92 -21.68 -10.66
CA ASP A 240 -20.49 -21.51 -10.44
C ASP A 240 -20.13 -20.20 -9.71
N GLN A 241 -21.14 -19.55 -9.11
CA GLN A 241 -20.98 -18.28 -8.43
C GLN A 241 -21.67 -18.28 -7.06
N ARG A 242 -21.23 -17.40 -6.17
CA ARG A 242 -21.86 -17.16 -4.86
C ARG A 242 -22.12 -15.68 -4.67
N CYS A 243 -23.18 -15.37 -3.91
CA CYS A 243 -23.47 -14.00 -3.54
C CYS A 243 -22.49 -13.56 -2.44
N GLY A 244 -21.56 -12.68 -2.78
CA GLY A 244 -20.53 -12.19 -1.86
C GLY A 244 -21.06 -11.19 -0.83
N SER A 245 -20.20 -10.82 0.10
CA SER A 245 -20.49 -9.90 1.20
C SER A 245 -20.92 -8.50 0.73
N LEU A 246 -20.50 -8.10 -0.46
CA LEU A 246 -20.86 -6.83 -1.12
C LEU A 246 -22.15 -6.92 -1.95
N GLY A 247 -22.87 -8.05 -1.95
CA GLY A 247 -24.10 -8.22 -2.72
C GLY A 247 -23.84 -8.32 -4.23
N VAL A 248 -22.70 -8.88 -4.63
CA VAL A 248 -22.34 -9.16 -6.03
C VAL A 248 -21.99 -10.64 -6.23
N CYS A 249 -22.23 -11.17 -7.43
CA CYS A 249 -21.88 -12.53 -7.77
C CYS A 249 -20.37 -12.69 -7.95
N LEU A 250 -19.79 -13.59 -7.15
CA LEU A 250 -18.38 -13.91 -7.13
C LEU A 250 -18.13 -15.28 -7.76
N PRO A 251 -17.09 -15.45 -8.58
CA PRO A 251 -16.71 -16.76 -9.09
C PRO A 251 -16.32 -17.70 -7.94
N VAL A 252 -16.68 -18.97 -8.08
CA VAL A 252 -16.28 -20.05 -7.17
C VAL A 252 -15.09 -20.80 -7.76
N VAL A 253 -14.07 -21.02 -6.94
CA VAL A 253 -12.91 -21.84 -7.29
C VAL A 253 -12.70 -22.92 -6.23
N PRO A 254 -12.26 -24.14 -6.61
CA PRO A 254 -11.89 -25.16 -5.64
C PRO A 254 -10.61 -24.76 -4.88
N PRO A 255 -10.45 -25.19 -3.62
CA PRO A 255 -9.18 -25.08 -2.91
C PRO A 255 -8.10 -25.90 -3.62
N CYS A 256 -6.84 -25.51 -3.45
CA CYS A 256 -5.74 -26.31 -3.98
C CYS A 256 -5.61 -27.64 -3.23
N THR A 257 -5.64 -28.76 -3.95
CA THR A 257 -5.44 -30.11 -3.37
C THR A 257 -4.00 -30.61 -3.51
N GLU A 258 -3.17 -29.90 -4.27
CA GLU A 258 -1.79 -30.28 -4.53
C GLU A 258 -0.86 -29.97 -3.36
N ARG A 259 0.17 -30.82 -3.20
CA ARG A 259 1.15 -30.64 -2.12
C ARG A 259 2.08 -29.44 -2.38
N LYS A 260 2.37 -29.13 -3.64
CA LYS A 260 3.23 -28.02 -4.03
C LYS A 260 2.35 -26.92 -4.63
N VAL A 261 2.56 -25.69 -4.17
CA VAL A 261 1.83 -24.52 -4.66
C VAL A 261 1.99 -24.33 -6.18
N ALA A 262 3.16 -24.66 -6.73
CA ALA A 262 3.43 -24.57 -8.16
C ALA A 262 2.59 -25.53 -9.03
N ASP A 263 2.02 -26.58 -8.43
CA ASP A 263 1.19 -27.56 -9.13
C ASP A 263 -0.32 -27.24 -8.98
N CYS A 264 -0.68 -26.25 -8.14
CA CYS A 264 -2.07 -25.83 -7.96
C CYS A 264 -2.67 -25.23 -9.24
N PRO A 265 -3.99 -25.37 -9.46
CA PRO A 265 -4.70 -24.57 -10.47
C PRO A 265 -4.48 -23.08 -10.24
N THR A 266 -4.25 -22.36 -11.35
CA THR A 266 -3.98 -20.93 -11.31
C THR A 266 -5.02 -20.16 -12.12
N TYR A 267 -5.46 -19.03 -11.60
CA TYR A 267 -6.44 -18.14 -12.21
C TYR A 267 -5.78 -16.83 -12.61
N SER A 268 -5.97 -16.44 -13.85
CA SER A 268 -5.45 -15.25 -14.50
C SER A 268 -6.15 -14.00 -13.97
N LEU A 269 -5.34 -13.00 -13.61
CA LEU A 269 -5.80 -11.71 -13.13
C LEU A 269 -5.13 -10.58 -13.90
N LYS A 270 -5.90 -9.53 -14.18
CA LYS A 270 -5.40 -8.36 -14.91
C LYS A 270 -6.22 -7.10 -14.62
N PRO A 271 -5.60 -5.98 -14.21
CA PRO A 271 -6.28 -4.69 -14.27
C PRO A 271 -6.45 -4.26 -15.73
N VAL A 272 -7.61 -3.73 -16.08
CA VAL A 272 -7.85 -3.11 -17.40
C VAL A 272 -7.37 -1.67 -17.31
N VAL A 273 -6.29 -1.37 -18.02
CA VAL A 273 -5.67 -0.05 -18.07
C VAL A 273 -5.40 0.31 -19.53
N GLY A 274 -5.80 1.51 -19.95
CA GLY A 274 -5.57 2.01 -21.30
C GLY A 274 -4.23 2.71 -21.45
N ARG A 275 -3.68 2.77 -22.67
CA ARG A 275 -2.42 3.51 -22.97
C ARG A 275 -2.50 5.01 -22.70
N THR A 276 -3.71 5.56 -22.64
CA THR A 276 -3.95 7.00 -22.42
C THR A 276 -3.59 7.47 -21.01
N ILE A 277 -3.29 6.55 -20.09
CA ILE A 277 -2.84 6.89 -18.74
C ILE A 277 -1.35 7.29 -18.70
N VAL A 278 -0.60 7.06 -19.78
CA VAL A 278 0.84 7.35 -19.82
C VAL A 278 1.03 8.82 -20.18
N GLU A 279 1.59 9.59 -19.25
CA GLU A 279 2.02 10.95 -19.49
C GLU A 279 3.54 11.05 -19.65
N LYS A 280 4.03 12.22 -20.06
CA LYS A 280 5.46 12.54 -20.04
C LYS A 280 5.87 12.97 -18.64
N ASP A 281 6.97 12.43 -18.12
CA ASP A 281 7.54 12.88 -16.86
C ASP A 281 8.35 14.17 -17.08
N LEU A 282 7.66 15.31 -17.14
CA LEU A 282 8.28 16.62 -17.38
C LEU A 282 9.19 17.10 -16.24
N THR A 283 9.20 16.40 -15.11
CA THR A 283 10.06 16.72 -13.96
C THR A 283 11.40 16.00 -14.01
N ALA A 284 11.51 14.91 -14.78
CA ALA A 284 12.76 14.20 -14.99
C ALA A 284 13.64 14.87 -16.07
N PRO A 285 14.98 14.83 -15.93
CA PRO A 285 15.88 15.24 -17.00
C PRO A 285 15.67 14.39 -18.28
N PRO A 286 15.81 14.96 -19.49
CA PRO A 286 15.79 14.19 -20.71
C PRO A 286 16.90 13.13 -20.76
N VAL A 287 16.57 11.93 -21.25
CA VAL A 287 17.52 10.83 -21.49
C VAL A 287 17.73 10.72 -23.00
N ASP A 288 18.98 10.82 -23.45
CA ASP A 288 19.34 10.85 -24.88
C ASP A 288 18.55 11.89 -25.70
N GLY A 289 18.27 13.04 -25.09
CA GLY A 289 17.54 14.16 -25.70
C GLY A 289 16.03 13.95 -25.80
N GLN A 290 15.49 12.87 -25.24
CA GLN A 290 14.05 12.60 -25.19
C GLN A 290 13.53 12.75 -23.76
N GLN A 291 12.32 13.31 -23.66
CA GLN A 291 11.61 13.35 -22.40
C GLN A 291 11.07 11.94 -22.07
N PRO A 292 11.46 11.34 -20.94
CA PRO A 292 10.93 10.03 -20.54
C PRO A 292 9.41 10.05 -20.37
N ASP A 293 8.80 8.91 -20.67
CA ASP A 293 7.43 8.61 -20.24
C ASP A 293 7.43 8.30 -18.73
N GLU A 294 6.25 8.36 -18.11
CA GLU A 294 6.07 7.87 -16.75
C GLU A 294 6.35 6.37 -16.64
N ILE A 295 6.91 5.94 -15.51
CA ILE A 295 6.96 4.52 -15.17
C ILE A 295 5.66 4.18 -14.49
N ILE A 296 4.92 3.22 -15.05
CA ILE A 296 3.65 2.75 -14.48
C ILE A 296 3.79 1.27 -14.16
N TRP A 297 3.35 0.86 -12.97
CA TRP A 297 3.33 -0.53 -12.56
C TRP A 297 2.09 -0.85 -11.73
N THR A 298 1.78 -2.13 -11.60
CA THR A 298 0.75 -2.62 -10.67
C THR A 298 1.37 -3.49 -9.60
N SER A 299 1.04 -3.22 -8.34
CA SER A 299 1.34 -4.08 -7.20
C SER A 299 0.10 -4.89 -6.83
N LEU A 300 0.25 -6.20 -6.67
CA LEU A 300 -0.84 -7.10 -6.34
C LEU A 300 -0.73 -7.61 -4.91
N TYR A 301 -1.87 -7.71 -4.24
CA TYR A 301 -1.97 -8.25 -2.89
C TYR A 301 -3.13 -9.23 -2.81
N SER A 302 -3.08 -10.19 -1.89
CA SER A 302 -4.20 -11.08 -1.65
C SER A 302 -4.40 -11.39 -0.17
N SER A 303 -5.66 -11.53 0.23
CA SER A 303 -6.03 -11.92 1.59
C SER A 303 -5.78 -13.40 1.85
N ASP A 304 -5.72 -14.23 0.80
CA ASP A 304 -5.39 -15.65 0.88
C ASP A 304 -4.92 -16.22 -0.46
N GLY A 305 -4.25 -17.36 -0.45
CA GLY A 305 -3.66 -17.94 -1.67
C GLY A 305 -2.32 -17.32 -2.05
N THR A 306 -1.88 -17.51 -3.30
CA THR A 306 -0.52 -17.14 -3.74
C THR A 306 -0.51 -16.56 -5.15
N LEU A 307 0.26 -15.49 -5.34
CA LEU A 307 0.44 -14.81 -6.63
C LEU A 307 1.75 -15.25 -7.30
N THR A 308 1.74 -15.42 -8.63
CA THR A 308 2.96 -15.75 -9.38
C THR A 308 3.87 -14.55 -9.57
N ASN A 309 3.28 -13.37 -9.77
CA ASN A 309 3.96 -12.07 -9.80
C ASN A 309 3.22 -11.11 -8.88
N GLU A 310 3.94 -10.47 -7.97
CA GLU A 310 3.40 -9.48 -7.03
C GLU A 310 3.50 -8.05 -7.56
N THR A 311 4.32 -7.84 -8.59
CA THR A 311 4.48 -6.54 -9.27
C THR A 311 4.65 -6.77 -10.76
N VAL A 312 3.97 -5.97 -11.57
CA VAL A 312 4.00 -6.04 -13.03
C VAL A 312 4.20 -4.65 -13.59
N LEU A 313 5.24 -4.48 -14.42
CA LEU A 313 5.50 -3.24 -15.14
C LEU A 313 4.47 -3.07 -16.27
N ILE A 314 3.86 -1.89 -16.36
CA ILE A 314 2.87 -1.53 -17.38
C ILE A 314 3.52 -0.65 -18.45
N ASN A 315 4.19 0.42 -18.02
CA ASN A 315 4.92 1.34 -18.89
C ASN A 315 6.33 1.55 -18.34
N ASP A 316 7.32 1.46 -19.22
CA ASP A 316 8.71 1.77 -18.94
C ASP A 316 9.04 3.18 -19.46
N ALA A 317 9.84 3.94 -18.72
CA ALA A 317 10.15 5.33 -19.04
C ALA A 317 10.82 5.54 -20.41
N LEU A 318 11.58 4.55 -20.88
CA LEU A 318 12.37 4.65 -22.11
C LEU A 318 11.83 3.75 -23.22
N ASN A 319 11.31 2.58 -22.85
CA ASN A 319 10.80 1.58 -23.80
C ASN A 319 9.29 1.73 -24.06
N GLY A 320 8.59 2.58 -23.29
CA GLY A 320 7.17 2.81 -23.40
C GLY A 320 6.34 1.62 -22.91
N TRP A 321 5.19 1.40 -23.55
CA TRP A 321 4.19 0.44 -23.11
C TRP A 321 4.66 -1.01 -23.28
N VAL A 322 4.90 -1.69 -22.16
CA VAL A 322 5.34 -3.11 -22.10
C VAL A 322 4.23 -4.05 -21.64
N PHE A 323 3.07 -3.52 -21.24
CA PHE A 323 1.93 -4.32 -20.80
C PHE A 323 1.30 -5.06 -21.97
N ASP A 324 1.48 -6.38 -22.00
CA ASP A 324 0.90 -7.24 -23.02
C ASP A 324 -0.63 -7.29 -22.85
N GLU A 325 -1.38 -6.73 -23.79
CA GLU A 325 -2.85 -6.64 -23.76
C GLU A 325 -3.52 -8.02 -23.87
N GLU A 326 -2.85 -9.02 -24.45
CA GLU A 326 -3.38 -10.36 -24.66
C GLU A 326 -3.01 -11.35 -23.54
N LYS A 327 -1.96 -11.06 -22.76
CA LYS A 327 -1.52 -11.91 -21.65
C LYS A 327 -2.07 -11.47 -20.29
N PRO A 328 -2.26 -12.41 -19.34
CA PRO A 328 -2.57 -12.04 -17.96
C PRO A 328 -1.40 -11.29 -17.32
N SER A 329 -1.70 -10.34 -16.44
CA SER A 329 -0.66 -9.63 -15.69
C SER A 329 0.03 -10.55 -14.68
N THR A 330 -0.77 -11.37 -14.00
CA THR A 330 -0.32 -12.36 -13.03
C THR A 330 -1.32 -13.49 -12.94
N LYS A 331 -0.96 -14.52 -12.18
CA LYS A 331 -1.85 -15.62 -11.84
C LYS A 331 -1.94 -15.74 -10.33
N TRP A 332 -3.11 -16.11 -9.84
CA TRP A 332 -3.39 -16.39 -8.44
C TRP A 332 -3.78 -17.86 -8.26
N SER A 333 -3.28 -18.50 -7.22
CA SER A 333 -3.62 -19.87 -6.85
C SER A 333 -4.38 -19.85 -5.54
N ALA A 334 -5.49 -20.58 -5.48
CA ALA A 334 -6.29 -20.71 -4.27
C ALA A 334 -5.48 -21.38 -3.15
N PRO A 335 -5.74 -21.05 -1.87
CA PRO A 335 -5.12 -21.73 -0.74
C PRO A 335 -5.54 -23.20 -0.69
N ASN A 336 -4.81 -24.01 0.08
CA ASN A 336 -5.08 -25.44 0.26
C ASN A 336 -6.20 -25.75 1.27
N ARG A 337 -7.17 -24.85 1.38
CA ARG A 337 -8.32 -24.94 2.29
C ARG A 337 -9.47 -24.11 1.73
N ALA A 338 -10.70 -24.45 2.11
CA ALA A 338 -11.82 -23.53 1.95
C ALA A 338 -11.52 -22.25 2.75
N ALA A 339 -11.52 -21.11 2.06
CA ALA A 339 -11.23 -19.80 2.64
C ALA A 339 -12.44 -18.88 2.61
N GLY A 340 -13.54 -19.28 1.95
CA GLY A 340 -14.66 -18.40 1.70
C GLY A 340 -14.25 -17.27 0.75
N GLU A 341 -14.73 -16.06 1.03
CA GLU A 341 -14.44 -14.88 0.21
C GLU A 341 -12.99 -14.42 0.36
N THR A 342 -12.21 -14.55 -0.70
CA THR A 342 -10.83 -14.10 -0.83
C THR A 342 -10.78 -12.89 -1.76
N ARG A 343 -10.08 -11.83 -1.35
CA ARG A 343 -9.86 -10.63 -2.15
C ARG A 343 -8.44 -10.60 -2.71
N VAL A 344 -8.32 -10.19 -3.97
CA VAL A 344 -7.06 -9.87 -4.65
C VAL A 344 -7.10 -8.41 -5.09
N TRP A 345 -6.25 -7.57 -4.53
CA TRP A 345 -6.10 -6.16 -4.90
C TRP A 345 -5.10 -5.99 -6.02
N MET A 346 -5.35 -5.00 -6.87
CA MET A 346 -4.42 -4.48 -7.88
C MET A 346 -4.29 -2.99 -7.66
N VAL A 347 -3.11 -2.55 -7.27
CA VAL A 347 -2.77 -1.15 -7.01
C VAL A 347 -1.89 -0.66 -8.14
N VAL A 348 -2.44 0.16 -9.04
CA VAL A 348 -1.71 0.76 -10.16
C VAL A 348 -1.09 2.07 -9.68
N ARG A 349 0.19 2.25 -9.95
CA ARG A 349 1.02 3.38 -9.50
C ARG A 349 1.81 3.94 -10.66
N ASP A 350 2.07 5.24 -10.60
CA ASP A 350 3.10 5.89 -11.39
C ASP A 350 4.27 6.35 -10.50
N ASN A 351 5.39 6.74 -11.12
CA ASN A 351 6.58 7.24 -10.43
C ASN A 351 6.46 8.70 -9.94
N ARG A 352 5.31 9.34 -10.16
CA ARG A 352 5.03 10.75 -9.83
C ARG A 352 3.95 10.86 -8.74
N GLY A 353 3.71 9.77 -8.01
CA GLY A 353 2.86 9.72 -6.82
C GLY A 353 1.39 9.41 -7.10
N GLY A 354 0.98 9.26 -8.36
CA GLY A 354 -0.38 8.84 -8.68
C GLY A 354 -0.60 7.37 -8.34
N THR A 355 -1.78 7.09 -7.81
CA THR A 355 -2.14 5.76 -7.35
C THR A 355 -3.65 5.57 -7.43
N SER A 356 -4.04 4.46 -8.04
CA SER A 356 -5.40 3.96 -8.10
C SER A 356 -5.43 2.48 -7.76
N TRP A 357 -6.58 1.96 -7.37
CA TRP A 357 -6.70 0.54 -7.08
C TRP A 357 -8.05 -0.02 -7.51
N THR A 358 -8.05 -1.33 -7.74
CA THR A 358 -9.23 -2.15 -7.93
C THR A 358 -9.02 -3.48 -7.22
N TRP A 359 -10.03 -4.35 -7.21
CA TRP A 359 -9.92 -5.68 -6.64
C TRP A 359 -10.82 -6.69 -7.35
N GLN A 360 -10.48 -7.97 -7.19
CA GLN A 360 -11.30 -9.11 -7.54
C GLN A 360 -11.48 -10.00 -6.31
N ASP A 361 -12.73 -10.38 -6.02
CA ASP A 361 -13.13 -11.27 -4.95
C ASP A 361 -13.54 -12.60 -5.56
N VAL A 362 -13.16 -13.67 -4.90
CA VAL A 362 -13.36 -15.05 -5.34
C VAL A 362 -13.80 -15.84 -4.12
N VAL A 363 -14.74 -16.78 -4.28
CA VAL A 363 -15.09 -17.72 -3.21
C VAL A 363 -14.31 -19.02 -3.38
N VAL A 364 -13.60 -19.43 -2.33
CA VAL A 364 -12.86 -20.70 -2.28
C VAL A 364 -13.63 -21.71 -1.42
N GLU A 365 -14.22 -22.72 -2.06
CA GLU A 365 -15.05 -23.76 -1.41
C GLU A 365 -14.81 -25.18 -1.95
#